data_AF-A0A0A0EVZ7-F1
#
_entry.id   AF-A0A0A0EVZ7-F1
#
_cell.length_a   1.000
_cell.length_b   1.000
_cell.length_c   1.000
_cell.angle_alpha   90.00
_cell.angle_beta   90.00
_cell.angle_gamma   90.00
#
_symmetry.space_group_name_H-M   'P 1'
#
loop_
_entity.id
_entity.type
_entity.pdbx_description
1 polymer ?
#
loop_
_entity_poly.entity_id
_entity_poly.type
_entity_poly.pdbx_seq_one_letter_code
_entity_poly.pdbx_strand_id
1 'polypeptide(L)'
;MVTQQRTRRRGWVWAGLAVVWLASLAGVWWWASSTAAPRLPVISAALEEARGRLGHVQSELDELRQREATLSRSDQISRAANKEVQDALAQRDEQIAQLRADLAFYERMIGPGAKPQPLNVHSVAFDPEAPGSWQYEVVLTQSLNRGGVTQGQLQLRIEGMRGGRPATLAWSDLSPGRPPQAFSFRYFQRLKGSVSLPPGFTPQRVRVDVRGGGVALDQSFGWNDISTTGTT
;
A
#
# COMPACT_ATOMS: atom_id res chain seq x y z
N MET A 1 54.52 -94.24 -67.25
CA MET A 1 53.96 -93.20 -68.15
C MET A 1 52.49 -92.99 -67.81
N VAL A 2 52.05 -91.73 -67.89
CA VAL A 2 50.76 -91.10 -67.52
C VAL A 2 49.63 -91.64 -68.45
N THR A 3 48.34 -91.76 -68.10
CA THR A 3 47.37 -90.65 -67.98
C THR A 3 46.04 -91.05 -67.30
N GLN A 4 45.63 -90.21 -66.33
CA GLN A 4 44.29 -90.09 -65.76
C GLN A 4 43.31 -89.49 -66.80
N GLN A 5 42.16 -90.13 -67.04
CA GLN A 5 41.07 -89.49 -67.78
C GLN A 5 39.69 -90.07 -67.41
N ARG A 6 39.18 -89.80 -66.20
CA ARG A 6 37.77 -90.13 -65.85
C ARG A 6 37.05 -89.19 -64.88
N THR A 7 37.62 -88.02 -64.58
CA THR A 7 37.04 -87.06 -63.60
C THR A 7 36.17 -85.96 -64.22
N ARG A 8 36.11 -85.83 -65.55
CA ARG A 8 35.50 -84.65 -66.20
C ARG A 8 33.96 -84.59 -66.14
N ARG A 9 33.23 -85.71 -66.17
CA ARG A 9 31.74 -85.70 -66.10
C ARG A 9 31.18 -85.42 -64.71
N ARG A 10 31.89 -85.83 -63.66
CA ARG A 10 31.44 -85.67 -62.26
C ARG A 10 31.55 -84.22 -61.80
N GLY A 11 32.55 -83.48 -62.30
CA GLY A 11 32.71 -82.04 -62.04
C GLY A 11 31.56 -81.18 -62.57
N TRP A 12 30.95 -81.54 -63.71
CA TRP A 12 29.82 -80.79 -64.28
C TRP A 12 28.52 -80.95 -63.48
N VAL A 13 28.30 -82.13 -62.88
CA VAL A 13 27.13 -82.35 -62.00
C VAL A 13 27.24 -81.51 -60.72
N TRP A 14 28.42 -81.48 -60.09
CA TRP A 14 28.67 -80.64 -58.92
C TRP A 14 28.61 -79.15 -59.25
N ALA A 15 29.10 -78.74 -60.44
CA ALA A 15 28.97 -77.37 -60.92
C ALA A 15 27.50 -76.96 -61.10
N GLY A 16 26.66 -77.82 -61.71
CA GLY A 16 25.23 -77.57 -61.85
C GLY A 16 24.52 -77.42 -60.49
N LEU A 17 24.87 -78.28 -59.53
CA LEU A 17 24.30 -78.24 -58.18
C LEU A 17 24.71 -76.98 -57.40
N ALA A 18 25.96 -76.53 -57.57
CA ALA A 18 26.43 -75.27 -57.01
C ALA A 18 25.72 -74.05 -57.62
N VAL A 19 25.46 -74.06 -58.94
CA VAL A 19 24.69 -73.00 -59.61
C VAL A 19 23.25 -72.95 -59.11
N VAL A 20 22.59 -74.10 -58.98
CA VAL A 20 21.22 -74.18 -58.42
C VAL A 20 21.19 -73.69 -56.97
N TRP A 21 22.19 -74.05 -56.16
CA TRP A 21 22.30 -73.60 -54.79
C TRP A 21 22.49 -72.08 -54.70
N LEU A 22 23.40 -71.50 -55.48
CA LEU A 22 23.60 -70.05 -55.55
C LEU A 22 22.36 -69.32 -56.06
N ALA A 23 21.66 -69.87 -57.06
CA ALA A 23 20.41 -69.31 -57.56
C ALA A 23 19.30 -69.33 -56.48
N SER A 24 19.23 -70.39 -55.67
CA SER A 24 18.29 -70.47 -54.56
C SER A 24 18.59 -69.45 -53.46
N LEU A 25 19.86 -69.24 -53.12
CA LEU A 25 20.30 -68.21 -52.18
C LEU A 25 20.00 -66.80 -52.69
N ALA A 26 20.27 -66.54 -53.97
CA ALA A 26 19.94 -65.27 -54.60
C ALA A 26 18.42 -65.01 -54.62
N GLY A 27 17.62 -66.05 -54.87
CA GLY A 27 16.17 -65.99 -54.81
C GLY A 27 15.63 -65.69 -53.41
N VAL A 28 16.15 -66.37 -52.38
CA VAL A 28 15.78 -66.11 -50.98
C VAL A 28 16.22 -64.72 -50.55
N TRP A 29 17.43 -64.28 -50.92
CA TRP A 29 17.91 -62.94 -50.62
C TRP A 29 17.03 -61.87 -51.28
N TRP A 30 16.67 -62.04 -52.55
CA TRP A 30 15.80 -61.12 -53.28
C TRP A 30 14.37 -61.11 -52.73
N TRP A 31 13.83 -62.26 -52.34
CA TRP A 31 12.51 -62.38 -51.74
C TRP A 31 12.47 -61.78 -50.31
N ALA A 32 13.49 -62.04 -49.50
CA ALA A 32 13.64 -61.44 -48.17
C ALA A 32 13.86 -59.93 -48.26
N SER A 33 14.70 -59.46 -49.18
CA SER A 33 14.94 -58.03 -49.36
C SER A 33 13.70 -57.29 -49.87
N SER A 34 12.91 -57.92 -50.75
CA SER A 34 11.67 -57.31 -51.26
C SER A 34 10.50 -57.33 -50.28
N THR A 35 10.44 -58.30 -49.36
CA THR A 35 9.33 -58.44 -48.40
C THR A 35 9.62 -57.90 -47.00
N ALA A 36 10.87 -57.92 -46.54
CA ALA A 36 11.25 -57.46 -45.20
C ALA A 36 11.63 -55.96 -45.14
N ALA A 37 12.14 -55.38 -46.23
CA ALA A 37 12.52 -53.97 -46.28
C ALA A 37 11.36 -52.95 -46.22
N PRO A 38 10.15 -53.19 -46.76
CA PRO A 38 9.10 -52.16 -46.80
C PRO A 38 8.46 -51.80 -45.44
N ARG A 39 8.65 -52.59 -44.38
CA ARG A 39 7.95 -52.41 -43.10
C ARG A 39 8.72 -51.60 -42.05
N LEU A 40 10.06 -51.60 -42.14
CA LEU A 40 10.92 -50.81 -41.27
C LEU A 40 10.64 -49.29 -41.33
N PRO A 41 10.46 -48.66 -42.52
CA PRO A 41 10.18 -47.22 -42.58
C PRO A 41 8.84 -46.82 -41.95
N VAL A 42 7.83 -47.69 -42.02
CA VAL A 42 6.50 -47.44 -41.43
C VAL A 42 6.57 -47.49 -39.90
N ILE A 43 7.30 -48.46 -39.33
CA ILE A 43 7.47 -48.57 -37.88
C ILE A 43 8.30 -47.40 -37.33
N SER A 44 9.37 -47.01 -38.02
CA SER A 44 10.14 -45.83 -37.62
C SER A 44 9.32 -44.54 -37.70
N ALA A 45 8.49 -44.39 -38.74
CA ALA A 45 7.60 -43.22 -38.86
C ALA A 45 6.55 -43.19 -37.72
N ALA A 46 5.93 -44.33 -37.40
CA ALA A 46 4.99 -44.43 -36.28
C ALA A 46 5.64 -44.16 -34.91
N LEU A 47 6.88 -44.62 -34.72
CA LEU A 47 7.65 -44.34 -33.49
C LEU A 47 7.98 -42.85 -33.36
N GLU A 48 8.37 -42.21 -34.46
CA GLU A 48 8.68 -40.78 -34.47
C GLU A 48 7.43 -39.92 -34.23
N GLU A 49 6.29 -40.30 -34.83
CA GLU A 49 5.01 -39.68 -34.54
C GLU A 49 4.60 -39.86 -33.07
N ALA A 50 4.73 -41.06 -32.52
CA ALA A 50 4.42 -41.34 -31.12
C ALA A 50 5.32 -40.51 -30.18
N ARG A 51 6.62 -40.39 -30.48
CA ARG A 51 7.55 -39.53 -29.75
C ARG A 51 7.17 -38.05 -29.85
N GLY A 52 6.78 -37.58 -31.04
CA GLY A 52 6.29 -36.22 -31.24
C GLY A 52 5.05 -35.92 -30.41
N ARG A 53 4.07 -36.84 -30.41
CA ARG A 53 2.86 -36.72 -29.58
C ARG A 53 3.18 -36.73 -28.08
N LEU A 54 4.08 -37.61 -27.62
CA LEU A 54 4.52 -37.62 -26.22
C LEU A 54 5.20 -36.31 -25.83
N GLY A 55 6.09 -35.79 -26.67
CA GLY A 55 6.73 -34.49 -26.45
C GLY A 55 5.73 -33.35 -26.38
N HIS A 56 4.73 -33.34 -27.27
CA HIS A 56 3.66 -32.34 -27.26
C HIS A 56 2.80 -32.41 -25.99
N VAL A 57 2.31 -33.60 -25.63
CA VAL A 57 1.52 -33.81 -24.40
C VAL A 57 2.32 -33.44 -23.16
N GLN A 58 3.62 -33.73 -23.14
CA GLN A 58 4.50 -33.36 -22.03
C GLN A 58 4.66 -31.83 -21.93
N SER A 59 4.81 -31.14 -23.07
CA SER A 59 4.85 -29.67 -23.10
C SER A 59 3.55 -29.02 -22.62
N GLU A 60 2.39 -29.55 -23.03
CA GLU A 60 1.09 -29.07 -22.55
C GLU A 60 0.92 -29.32 -21.05
N LEU A 61 1.36 -30.48 -20.56
CA LEU A 61 1.30 -30.81 -19.13
C LEU A 61 2.15 -29.85 -18.30
N ASP A 62 3.35 -29.51 -18.77
CA ASP A 62 4.24 -28.58 -18.09
C ASP A 62 3.66 -27.15 -18.11
N GLU A 63 3.06 -26.72 -19.22
CA GLU A 63 2.37 -25.43 -19.32
C GLU A 63 1.16 -25.37 -18.36
N LEU A 64 0.34 -26.42 -18.32
CA LEU A 64 -0.82 -26.51 -17.43
C LEU A 64 -0.39 -26.49 -15.95
N ARG A 65 0.67 -27.21 -15.59
CA ARG A 65 1.24 -27.19 -14.23
C ARG A 65 1.74 -25.80 -13.84
N GLN A 66 2.41 -25.11 -14.75
CA GLN A 66 2.87 -23.74 -14.51
C GLN A 66 1.69 -22.77 -14.32
N ARG A 67 0.62 -22.90 -15.12
CA ARG A 67 -0.61 -22.12 -14.97
C ARG A 67 -1.28 -22.41 -13.63
N GLU A 68 -1.42 -23.68 -13.25
CA GLU A 68 -1.99 -24.08 -11.97
C GLU A 68 -1.20 -23.51 -10.78
N ALA A 69 0.13 -23.63 -10.80
CA ALA A 69 0.99 -23.06 -9.76
C ALA A 69 0.81 -21.54 -9.65
N THR A 70 0.70 -20.85 -10.79
CA THR A 70 0.47 -19.39 -10.84
C THR A 70 -0.90 -19.02 -10.27
N LEU A 71 -1.95 -19.74 -10.66
CA LEU A 71 -3.32 -19.51 -10.18
C LEU A 71 -3.45 -19.79 -8.68
N SER A 72 -2.91 -20.92 -8.21
CA SER A 72 -2.85 -21.27 -6.79
C SER A 72 -2.14 -20.19 -5.97
N ARG A 73 -1.00 -19.68 -6.48
CA ARG A 73 -0.28 -18.59 -5.81
C ARG A 73 -1.09 -17.30 -5.78
N SER A 74 -1.75 -16.93 -6.88
CA SER A 74 -2.61 -15.75 -6.96
C SER A 74 -3.80 -15.84 -5.99
N ASP A 75 -4.40 -17.01 -5.87
CA ASP A 75 -5.53 -17.28 -4.98
C ASP A 75 -5.10 -17.22 -3.49
N GLN A 76 -3.93 -17.76 -3.16
CA GLN A 76 -3.33 -17.59 -1.83
C GLN A 76 -3.07 -16.12 -1.48
N ILE A 77 -2.49 -15.35 -2.40
CA ILE A 77 -2.24 -13.92 -2.21
C ILE A 77 -3.56 -13.17 -2.03
N SER A 78 -4.56 -13.47 -2.84
CA SER A 78 -5.89 -12.83 -2.78
C SER A 78 -6.57 -13.07 -1.44
N ARG A 79 -6.52 -14.31 -0.92
CA ARG A 79 -7.04 -14.64 0.41
C ARG A 79 -6.29 -13.92 1.53
N ALA A 80 -4.96 -13.87 1.45
CA ALA A 80 -4.15 -13.16 2.45
C ALA A 80 -4.45 -11.65 2.45
N ALA A 81 -4.51 -11.02 1.27
CA ALA A 81 -4.85 -9.61 1.12
C ALA A 81 -6.28 -9.31 1.64
N ASN A 82 -7.26 -10.17 1.33
CA ASN A 82 -8.62 -9.98 1.82
C ASN A 82 -8.69 -10.10 3.36
N LYS A 83 -7.94 -11.04 3.95
CA LYS A 83 -7.83 -11.15 5.41
C LYS A 83 -7.20 -9.89 6.02
N GLU A 84 -6.12 -9.39 5.42
CA GLU A 84 -5.46 -8.16 5.89
C GLU A 84 -6.41 -6.95 5.86
N VAL A 85 -7.21 -6.80 4.79
CA VAL A 85 -8.22 -5.75 4.70
C VAL A 85 -9.30 -5.91 5.78
N GLN A 86 -9.77 -7.13 6.02
CA GLN A 86 -10.76 -7.40 7.08
C GLN A 86 -10.21 -7.08 8.48
N ASP A 87 -8.97 -7.49 8.76
CA ASP A 87 -8.30 -7.22 10.03
C ASP A 87 -8.08 -5.69 10.22
N ALA A 88 -7.69 -4.98 9.16
CA ALA A 88 -7.55 -3.52 9.18
C ALA A 88 -8.89 -2.80 9.41
N LEU A 89 -9.97 -3.25 8.79
CA LEU A 89 -11.32 -2.71 9.01
C LEU A 89 -11.76 -2.90 10.47
N ALA A 90 -11.59 -4.10 11.02
CA ALA A 90 -11.91 -4.40 12.41
C ALA A 90 -11.13 -3.49 13.38
N GLN A 91 -9.84 -3.28 13.14
CA GLN A 91 -9.01 -2.38 13.95
C GLN A 91 -9.50 -0.92 13.87
N ARG A 92 -9.95 -0.47 12.69
CA ARG A 92 -10.48 0.90 12.54
C ARG A 92 -11.82 1.08 13.21
N ASP A 93 -12.71 0.10 13.12
CA ASP A 93 -13.99 0.13 13.80
C ASP A 93 -13.82 0.16 15.33
N GLU A 94 -12.84 -0.60 15.86
CA GLU A 94 -12.47 -0.54 17.28
C GLU A 94 -11.96 0.85 17.68
N GLN A 95 -11.06 1.45 16.89
CA GLN A 95 -10.59 2.82 17.13
C GLN A 95 -11.72 3.86 17.10
N ILE A 96 -12.65 3.75 16.14
CA ILE A 96 -13.81 4.64 16.06
C ILE A 96 -14.70 4.47 17.28
N ALA A 97 -14.95 3.23 17.70
CA ALA A 97 -15.75 2.94 18.89
C ALA A 97 -15.11 3.54 20.15
N GLN A 98 -13.78 3.40 20.30
CA GLN A 98 -13.03 3.99 21.40
C GLN A 98 -13.09 5.53 21.38
N LEU A 99 -12.82 6.16 20.23
CA LEU A 99 -12.90 7.62 20.09
C LEU A 99 -14.31 8.15 20.38
N ARG A 100 -15.36 7.44 19.96
CA ARG A 100 -16.75 7.80 20.28
C ARG A 100 -17.04 7.67 21.78
N ALA A 101 -16.52 6.63 22.42
CA ALA A 101 -16.65 6.45 23.87
C ALA A 101 -15.94 7.58 24.64
N ASP A 102 -14.74 7.96 24.20
CA ASP A 102 -13.97 9.06 24.76
C ASP A 102 -14.71 10.40 24.60
N LEU A 103 -15.22 10.70 23.40
CA LEU A 103 -16.03 11.90 23.17
C LEU A 103 -17.26 11.94 24.06
N ALA A 104 -18.01 10.83 24.16
CA ALA A 104 -19.18 10.74 25.03
C ALA A 104 -18.82 10.86 26.53
N PHE A 105 -17.61 10.46 26.92
CA PHE A 105 -17.08 10.68 28.26
C PHE A 105 -16.73 12.16 28.49
N TYR A 106 -16.04 12.79 27.53
CA TYR A 106 -15.74 14.22 27.57
C TYR A 106 -17.02 15.07 27.61
N GLU A 107 -18.01 14.79 26.76
CA GLU A 107 -19.29 15.50 26.77
C GLU A 107 -20.01 15.41 28.12
N ARG A 108 -19.96 14.24 28.78
CA ARG A 108 -20.51 14.05 30.14
C ARG A 108 -19.74 14.85 31.20
N MET A 109 -18.43 15.05 31.01
CA MET A 109 -17.59 15.81 31.95
C MET A 109 -17.74 17.32 31.80
N ILE A 110 -17.88 17.83 30.57
CA ILE A 110 -17.97 19.27 30.28
C ILE A 110 -19.42 19.79 30.43
N GLY A 111 -20.41 18.89 30.42
CA GLY A 111 -21.83 19.19 30.61
C GLY A 111 -22.59 19.47 29.30
N PRO A 112 -23.92 19.26 29.28
CA PRO A 112 -24.75 19.42 28.08
C PRO A 112 -24.84 20.90 27.70
N GLY A 113 -24.07 21.34 26.70
CA GLY A 113 -24.08 22.73 26.24
C GLY A 113 -23.15 23.09 25.07
N ALA A 114 -22.22 22.21 24.68
CA ALA A 114 -21.34 22.44 23.53
C ALA A 114 -22.13 22.30 22.21
N LYS A 115 -22.89 23.33 21.85
CA LYS A 115 -23.50 23.45 20.52
C LYS A 115 -22.37 23.47 19.48
N PRO A 116 -22.53 22.81 18.31
CA PRO A 116 -21.61 22.98 17.19
C PRO A 116 -21.41 24.47 16.90
N GLN A 117 -20.23 24.99 17.22
CA GLN A 117 -19.95 26.40 17.05
C GLN A 117 -19.55 26.63 15.58
N PRO A 118 -20.20 27.57 14.87
CA PRO A 118 -19.94 27.80 13.44
C PRO A 118 -18.53 28.36 13.18
N LEU A 119 -17.87 28.84 14.23
CA LEU A 119 -16.50 29.33 14.28
C LEU A 119 -15.73 28.49 15.30
N ASN A 120 -14.52 28.06 14.96
CA ASN A 120 -13.69 27.22 15.82
C ASN A 120 -12.22 27.69 15.82
N VAL A 121 -11.53 27.56 16.95
CA VAL A 121 -10.07 27.73 17.01
C VAL A 121 -9.46 26.35 16.76
N HIS A 122 -8.78 26.21 15.62
CA HIS A 122 -8.18 24.94 15.24
C HIS A 122 -6.87 24.67 15.98
N SER A 123 -6.02 25.69 16.10
CA SER A 123 -4.75 25.59 16.80
C SER A 123 -4.29 26.93 17.35
N VAL A 124 -3.48 26.86 18.40
CA VAL A 124 -2.80 27.98 19.03
C VAL A 124 -1.37 27.55 19.26
N ALA A 125 -0.42 28.36 18.82
CA ALA A 125 1.01 28.16 19.01
C ALA A 125 1.63 29.44 19.60
N PHE A 126 2.61 29.25 20.49
CA PHE A 126 3.43 30.33 21.04
C PHE A 126 4.90 29.97 20.91
N ASP A 127 5.67 30.86 20.31
CA ASP A 127 7.11 30.70 20.11
C ASP A 127 7.86 31.87 20.76
N PRO A 128 8.94 31.61 21.50
CA PRO A 128 9.74 32.67 22.10
C PRO A 128 10.47 33.47 21.00
N GLU A 129 10.35 34.80 21.03
CA GLU A 129 10.98 35.70 20.05
C GLU A 129 12.17 36.44 20.65
N ALA A 130 12.01 36.99 21.85
CA ALA A 130 13.03 37.70 22.61
C ALA A 130 12.75 37.53 24.11
N PRO A 131 13.66 37.89 25.03
CA PRO A 131 13.40 37.82 26.46
C PRO A 131 12.11 38.58 26.85
N GLY A 132 11.08 37.83 27.24
CA GLY A 132 9.76 38.39 27.57
C GLY A 132 8.84 38.68 26.38
N SER A 133 9.24 38.42 25.13
CA SER A 133 8.39 38.53 23.93
C SER A 133 8.12 37.15 23.33
N TRP A 134 6.87 36.90 22.97
CA TRP A 134 6.39 35.66 22.38
C TRP A 134 5.59 35.98 21.12
N GLN A 135 5.93 35.32 20.01
CA GLN A 135 5.08 35.30 18.84
C GLN A 135 3.97 34.28 19.06
N TYR A 136 2.74 34.64 18.70
CA TYR A 136 1.62 33.72 18.69
C TYR A 136 1.15 33.48 17.26
N GLU A 137 0.65 32.28 17.01
CA GLU A 137 -0.08 31.92 15.80
C GLU A 137 -1.40 31.25 16.20
N VAL A 138 -2.52 31.81 15.74
CA VAL A 138 -3.85 31.21 15.94
C VAL A 138 -4.47 30.91 14.58
N VAL A 139 -4.95 29.68 14.40
CA VAL A 139 -5.69 29.28 13.20
C VAL A 139 -7.17 29.24 13.52
N LEU A 140 -7.94 30.13 12.90
CA LEU A 140 -9.40 30.13 12.96
C LEU A 140 -9.97 29.37 11.76
N THR A 141 -11.01 28.58 12.01
CA THR A 141 -11.73 27.81 10.98
C THR A 141 -13.23 28.01 11.10
N GLN A 142 -13.92 27.93 9.98
CA GLN A 142 -15.37 28.02 9.89
C GLN A 142 -15.95 26.70 9.37
N SER A 143 -17.08 26.29 9.94
CA SER A 143 -17.82 25.13 9.44
C SER A 143 -18.37 25.39 8.03
N LEU A 144 -18.23 24.42 7.11
CA LEU A 144 -18.60 24.51 5.69
C LEU A 144 -20.06 24.91 5.45
N ASN A 145 -20.95 24.76 6.45
CA ASN A 145 -22.37 25.05 6.33
C ASN A 145 -22.72 26.55 6.20
N ARG A 146 -21.76 27.47 6.39
CA ARG A 146 -21.94 28.90 6.12
C ARG A 146 -20.96 29.31 5.02
N GLY A 147 -21.43 29.49 3.79
CA GLY A 147 -20.58 29.89 2.65
C GLY A 147 -20.14 31.36 2.62
N GLY A 148 -20.52 32.17 3.62
CA GLY A 148 -20.22 33.60 3.71
C GLY A 148 -18.92 33.92 4.45
N VAL A 149 -18.42 35.15 4.26
CA VAL A 149 -17.25 35.68 4.99
C VAL A 149 -17.62 35.95 6.45
N THR A 150 -16.80 35.46 7.38
CA THR A 150 -16.91 35.75 8.82
C THR A 150 -15.85 36.78 9.20
N GLN A 151 -16.29 37.83 9.88
CA GLN A 151 -15.44 38.95 10.32
C GLN A 151 -15.62 39.18 11.82
N GLY A 152 -14.54 39.62 12.48
CA GLY A 152 -14.55 39.82 13.92
C GLY A 152 -13.21 40.21 14.50
N GLN A 153 -13.09 40.02 15.81
CA GLN A 153 -11.93 40.34 16.63
C GLN A 153 -11.51 39.13 17.46
N LEU A 154 -10.21 38.92 17.57
CA LEU A 154 -9.57 37.92 18.42
C LEU A 154 -8.81 38.62 19.55
N GLN A 155 -8.98 38.10 20.76
CA GLN A 155 -8.23 38.51 21.94
C GLN A 155 -7.68 37.28 22.66
N LEU A 156 -6.48 37.43 23.21
CA LEU A 156 -5.84 36.41 24.02
C LEU A 156 -5.88 36.83 25.48
N ARG A 157 -6.05 35.85 26.36
CA ARG A 157 -5.87 35.98 27.80
C ARG A 157 -5.01 34.82 28.28
N ILE A 158 -4.00 35.09 29.10
CA ILE A 158 -3.10 34.05 29.60
C ILE A 158 -3.26 33.96 31.11
N GLU A 159 -3.58 32.76 31.59
CA GLU A 159 -3.71 32.43 33.00
C GLU A 159 -2.44 31.72 33.45
N GLY A 160 -1.91 32.08 34.61
CA GLY A 160 -0.67 31.56 35.12
C GLY A 160 -0.38 31.99 36.55
N MET A 161 0.89 31.90 36.94
CA MET A 161 1.36 32.24 38.28
C MET A 161 2.35 33.39 38.20
N ARG A 162 2.23 34.39 39.08
CA ARG A 162 3.20 35.48 39.24
C ARG A 162 3.63 35.57 40.70
N GLY A 163 4.91 35.36 40.98
CA GLY A 163 5.42 35.35 42.35
C GLY A 163 4.68 34.36 43.26
N GLY A 164 4.29 33.19 42.73
CA GLY A 164 3.58 32.15 43.47
C GLY A 164 2.08 32.37 43.67
N ARG A 165 1.49 33.45 43.13
CA ARG A 165 0.03 33.70 43.19
C ARG A 165 -0.60 33.58 41.80
N PRO A 166 -1.85 33.09 41.70
CA PRO A 166 -2.57 33.05 40.43
C PRO A 166 -2.74 34.48 39.88
N ALA A 167 -2.39 34.64 38.62
CA ALA A 167 -2.49 35.90 37.90
C ALA A 167 -3.02 35.64 36.49
N THR A 168 -3.75 36.61 35.95
CA THR A 168 -4.33 36.54 34.61
C THR A 168 -3.94 37.79 33.86
N LEU A 169 -3.34 37.62 32.69
CA LEU A 169 -2.95 38.69 31.79
C LEU A 169 -4.03 38.84 30.72
N ALA A 170 -4.67 39.99 30.67
CA ALA A 170 -5.61 40.33 29.61
C ALA A 170 -4.85 40.79 28.35
N TRP A 171 -5.57 40.93 27.23
CA TRP A 171 -4.99 41.44 25.98
C TRP A 171 -4.26 42.78 26.18
N SER A 172 -4.77 43.67 27.02
CA SER A 172 -4.13 44.95 27.35
C SER A 172 -2.78 44.81 28.05
N ASP A 173 -2.58 43.74 28.82
CA ASP A 173 -1.31 43.46 29.51
C ASP A 173 -0.32 42.78 28.57
N LEU A 174 -0.83 41.95 27.67
CA LEU A 174 -0.08 41.19 26.67
C LEU A 174 0.36 42.03 25.47
N SER A 175 -0.46 43.00 25.07
CA SER A 175 -0.21 43.89 23.93
C SER A 175 -0.65 45.32 24.26
N PRO A 176 0.08 46.01 25.17
CA PRO A 176 -0.30 47.35 25.62
C PRO A 176 -0.45 48.32 24.46
N GLY A 177 -1.59 49.02 24.41
CA GLY A 177 -1.89 50.02 23.38
C GLY A 177 -2.25 49.47 22.00
N ARG A 178 -2.30 48.13 21.80
CA ARG A 178 -2.76 47.53 20.55
C ARG A 178 -4.22 47.10 20.65
N PRO A 179 -5.06 47.39 19.64
CA PRO A 179 -6.42 46.86 19.59
C PRO A 179 -6.40 45.33 19.43
N PRO A 180 -7.52 44.66 19.73
CA PRO A 180 -7.73 43.25 19.38
C PRO A 180 -7.40 42.95 17.92
N GLN A 181 -6.99 41.70 17.65
CA GLN A 181 -6.59 41.29 16.32
C GLN A 181 -7.82 41.07 15.43
N ALA A 182 -7.99 41.90 14.41
CA ALA A 182 -9.07 41.75 13.44
C ALA A 182 -8.87 40.53 12.52
N PHE A 183 -9.96 39.89 12.14
CA PHE A 183 -9.96 38.80 11.17
C PHE A 183 -11.13 38.93 10.18
N SER A 184 -10.95 38.38 8.98
CA SER A 184 -11.96 38.34 7.93
C SER A 184 -11.64 37.20 6.96
N PHE A 185 -12.41 36.11 7.02
CA PHE A 185 -12.14 34.92 6.22
C PHE A 185 -13.41 34.15 5.85
N ARG A 186 -13.32 33.32 4.81
CA ARG A 186 -14.43 32.48 4.36
C ARG A 186 -14.34 31.04 4.86
N TYR A 187 -13.13 30.49 4.96
CA TYR A 187 -12.90 29.09 5.34
C TYR A 187 -11.97 28.99 6.56
N PHE A 188 -10.79 29.59 6.45
CA PHE A 188 -9.82 29.67 7.54
C PHE A 188 -8.98 30.93 7.41
N GLN A 189 -8.39 31.36 8.52
CA GLN A 189 -7.35 32.38 8.55
C GLN A 189 -6.38 32.11 9.68
N ARG A 190 -5.10 32.31 9.38
CA ARG A 190 -4.00 32.26 10.33
C ARG A 190 -3.69 33.68 10.77
N LEU A 191 -3.76 33.92 12.06
CA LEU A 191 -3.49 35.21 12.68
C LEU A 191 -2.19 35.10 13.45
N LYS A 192 -1.23 35.94 13.10
CA LYS A 192 0.06 36.03 13.78
C LYS A 192 0.17 37.37 14.49
N GLY A 193 0.84 37.38 15.62
CA GLY A 193 1.18 38.62 16.33
C GLY A 193 2.21 38.37 17.41
N SER A 194 2.55 39.42 18.16
CA SER A 194 3.47 39.35 19.28
C SER A 194 2.82 39.85 20.56
N VAL A 195 3.12 39.15 21.65
CA VAL A 195 2.71 39.52 23.00
C VAL A 195 3.90 39.52 23.94
N SER A 196 3.87 40.39 24.94
CA SER A 196 4.86 40.42 26.00
C SER A 196 4.33 39.76 27.27
N LEU A 197 5.17 38.93 27.89
CA LEU A 197 4.92 38.34 29.20
C LEU A 197 5.80 39.05 30.24
N PRO A 198 5.22 39.60 31.33
CA PRO A 198 5.99 40.22 32.39
C PRO A 198 7.00 39.26 33.02
N PRO A 199 8.16 39.75 33.49
CA PRO A 199 9.14 38.91 34.17
C PRO A 199 8.54 38.27 35.43
N GLY A 200 8.87 37.00 35.67
CA GLY A 200 8.37 36.22 36.80
C GLY A 200 6.92 35.72 36.65
N PHE A 201 6.34 35.80 35.45
CA PHE A 201 5.07 35.17 35.11
C PHE A 201 5.30 33.79 34.47
N THR A 202 4.73 32.75 35.06
CA THR A 202 4.76 31.38 34.53
C THR A 202 3.38 31.06 33.95
N PRO A 203 3.23 31.01 32.60
CA PRO A 203 1.96 30.73 31.97
C PRO A 203 1.55 29.27 32.18
N GLN A 204 0.25 29.03 32.33
CA GLN A 204 -0.33 27.69 32.51
C GLN A 204 -1.42 27.37 31.50
N ARG A 205 -2.19 28.38 31.08
CA ARG A 205 -3.31 28.21 30.15
C ARG A 205 -3.49 29.46 29.31
N VAL A 206 -3.85 29.26 28.04
CA VAL A 206 -4.25 30.35 27.13
C VAL A 206 -5.75 30.25 26.89
N ARG A 207 -6.45 31.37 26.99
CA ARG A 207 -7.82 31.53 26.52
C ARG A 207 -7.86 32.39 25.28
N VAL A 208 -8.58 31.93 24.27
CA VAL A 208 -8.81 32.63 23.01
C VAL A 208 -10.27 33.06 22.97
N ASP A 209 -10.50 34.36 23.10
CA ASP A 209 -11.82 34.98 22.97
C ASP A 209 -11.96 35.51 21.53
N VAL A 210 -12.93 34.98 20.80
CA VAL A 210 -13.19 35.34 19.41
C VAL A 210 -14.63 35.85 19.31
N ARG A 211 -14.80 37.09 18.83
CA ARG A 211 -16.11 37.72 18.64
C ARG A 211 -16.28 38.12 17.20
N GLY A 212 -17.23 37.51 16.50
CA GLY A 212 -17.46 37.78 15.08
C GLY A 212 -18.63 36.99 14.49
N GLY A 213 -19.22 37.50 13.41
CA GLY A 213 -20.29 36.79 12.69
C GLY A 213 -21.52 36.40 13.52
N GLY A 214 -21.83 37.17 14.59
CA GLY A 214 -22.93 36.92 15.51
C GLY A 214 -22.66 35.85 16.58
N VAL A 215 -21.40 35.42 16.74
CA VAL A 215 -20.99 34.40 17.72
C VAL A 215 -19.84 34.93 18.58
N ALA A 216 -19.87 34.57 19.85
CA ALA A 216 -18.75 34.71 20.78
C ALA A 216 -18.26 33.31 21.17
N LEU A 217 -16.99 33.04 20.93
CA LEU A 217 -16.32 31.79 21.25
C LEU A 217 -15.24 32.07 22.29
N ASP A 218 -15.22 31.29 23.37
CA ASP A 218 -14.14 31.27 24.35
C ASP A 218 -13.62 29.82 24.43
N GLN A 219 -12.37 29.60 24.01
CA GLN A 219 -11.71 28.31 24.12
C GLN A 219 -10.42 28.41 24.92
N SER A 220 -10.18 27.41 25.77
CA SER A 220 -8.99 27.34 26.60
C SER A 220 -8.09 26.19 26.23
N PHE A 221 -6.78 26.44 26.16
CA PHE A 221 -5.73 25.49 25.83
C PHE A 221 -4.69 25.45 26.95
N GLY A 222 -4.26 24.26 27.37
CA GLY A 222 -3.13 24.13 28.29
C GLY A 222 -1.84 24.66 27.66
N TRP A 223 -1.03 25.39 28.42
CA TRP A 223 0.23 25.96 27.90
C TRP A 223 1.23 24.88 27.46
N ASN A 224 1.12 23.65 27.98
CA ASN A 224 1.97 22.53 27.55
C ASN A 224 1.39 21.76 26.36
N ASP A 225 0.10 21.97 26.03
CA ASP A 225 -0.59 21.28 24.94
C ASP A 225 -0.55 22.09 23.63
N ILE A 226 -0.15 23.36 23.70
CA ILE A 226 0.09 24.20 22.53
C ILE A 226 1.43 23.81 21.89
N SER A 227 1.41 23.49 20.59
CA SER A 227 2.63 23.20 19.85
C SER A 227 3.46 24.48 19.74
N THR A 228 4.68 24.50 20.28
CA THR A 228 5.73 25.39 19.76
C THR A 228 5.93 25.03 18.30
N THR A 229 5.90 26.00 17.39
CA THR A 229 6.13 25.77 15.95
C THR A 229 7.63 25.51 15.75
N GLY A 230 8.11 24.39 16.28
CA GLY A 230 9.45 23.87 16.10
C GLY A 230 9.52 23.15 14.77
N THR A 231 10.15 23.81 13.81
CA THR A 231 10.65 23.34 12.53
C THR A 231 11.04 21.84 12.53
N THR A 232 10.44 21.07 11.63
CA THR A 232 11.10 19.93 10.95
C THR A 232 11.10 20.22 9.47
#